data_AF-A0A643C0B8-F1
#
_entry.id   AF-A0A643C0B8-F1
#
_cell.length_a   1.000
_cell.length_b   1.000
_cell.length_c   1.000
_cell.angle_alpha   90.00
_cell.angle_beta   90.00
_cell.angle_gamma   90.00
#
_symmetry.space_group_name_H-M   'P 1'
#
loop_
_entity.id
_entity.type
_entity.pdbx_description
1 polymer ?
#
loop_
_entity_poly.entity_id
_entity_poly.type
_entity_poly.pdbx_seq_one_letter_code
_entity_poly.pdbx_strand_id
1 'polypeptide(L)'
;MEPKMLEPTAQDNLLVSITRRDWLLQEKQQLQKEIEALQARMSVLDAKDQQLRREIEEQEWVLPWQGCDLVGGLSLGELQEVSKTLQDTLALAEQIPIRAEPPETIRRYW
;
A
#
# COMPACT_ATOMS: atom_id res chain seq x y z
N MET A 1 -51.14 -25.99 48.89
CA MET A 1 -50.73 -24.70 49.47
C MET A 1 -49.73 -24.09 48.50
N GLU A 2 -50.15 -23.09 47.73
CA GLU A 2 -49.22 -22.40 46.82
C GLU A 2 -48.36 -21.40 47.62
N PRO A 3 -47.06 -21.26 47.31
CA PRO A 3 -46.22 -20.30 48.03
C PRO A 3 -46.64 -18.88 47.65
N LYS A 4 -47.04 -18.08 48.64
CA LYS A 4 -47.23 -16.64 48.44
C LYS A 4 -45.88 -16.02 48.08
N MET A 5 -45.75 -15.54 46.84
CA MET A 5 -44.66 -14.67 46.45
C MET A 5 -44.80 -13.34 47.22
N LEU A 6 -43.82 -13.05 48.08
CA LEU A 6 -43.73 -11.79 48.79
C LEU A 6 -43.11 -10.76 47.83
N GLU A 7 -43.77 -9.62 47.66
CA GLU A 7 -43.25 -8.51 46.87
C GLU A 7 -41.97 -7.92 47.52
N PRO A 8 -40.94 -7.58 46.73
CA PRO A 8 -39.70 -7.01 47.24
C PRO A 8 -39.93 -5.68 47.98
N THR A 9 -39.23 -5.47 49.10
CA THR A 9 -39.35 -4.23 49.86
C THR A 9 -38.61 -3.07 49.19
N ALA A 10 -38.90 -1.83 49.60
CA ALA A 10 -38.20 -0.65 49.10
C ALA A 10 -36.68 -0.70 49.39
N GLN A 11 -36.26 -1.32 50.51
CA GLN A 11 -34.85 -1.53 50.82
C GLN A 11 -34.19 -2.55 49.88
N ASP A 12 -34.89 -3.63 49.51
CA ASP A 12 -34.37 -4.63 48.58
C ASP A 12 -34.10 -4.01 47.20
N ASN A 13 -35.02 -3.18 46.70
CA ASN A 13 -34.87 -2.48 45.44
C ASN A 13 -33.71 -1.45 45.45
N LEU A 14 -33.47 -0.82 46.60
CA LEU A 14 -32.34 0.09 46.78
C LEU A 14 -31.01 -0.66 46.72
N LEU A 15 -30.89 -1.81 47.39
CA LEU A 15 -29.68 -2.63 47.39
C LEU A 15 -29.34 -3.17 46.00
N VAL A 16 -30.36 -3.62 45.23
CA VAL A 16 -30.18 -4.05 43.85
C VAL A 16 -29.67 -2.90 42.98
N SER A 17 -30.22 -1.69 43.18
CA SER A 17 -29.80 -0.49 42.44
C SER A 17 -28.37 -0.07 42.77
N ILE A 18 -27.99 -0.13 44.05
CA ILE A 18 -26.61 0.12 44.50
C ILE A 18 -25.65 -0.88 43.88
N THR A 19 -25.96 -2.18 43.96
CA THR A 19 -25.13 -3.25 43.39
C THR A 19 -24.96 -3.09 41.87
N ARG A 20 -26.03 -2.77 41.16
CA ARG A 20 -26.00 -2.53 39.71
C ARG A 20 -25.13 -1.33 39.36
N ARG A 21 -25.25 -0.23 40.12
CA ARG A 21 -24.42 0.97 39.93
C ARG A 21 -22.95 0.65 40.15
N ASP A 22 -22.62 -0.08 41.21
CA ASP A 22 -21.23 -0.40 41.55
C ASP A 22 -20.60 -1.29 40.46
N TRP A 23 -21.36 -2.25 39.92
CA TRP A 23 -20.95 -3.04 38.77
C TRP A 23 -20.68 -2.17 37.52
N LEU A 24 -21.59 -1.25 37.19
CA LEU A 24 -21.42 -0.34 36.05
C LEU A 24 -20.21 0.57 36.21
N LEU A 25 -19.92 1.02 37.44
CA LEU A 25 -18.74 1.84 37.73
C LEU A 25 -17.46 1.06 37.51
N GLN A 26 -17.41 -0.21 37.93
CA GLN A 26 -16.27 -1.09 37.69
C GLN A 26 -16.07 -1.37 36.20
N GLU A 27 -17.14 -1.68 35.48
CA GLU A 27 -17.09 -1.92 34.03
C GLU A 27 -16.58 -0.69 33.28
N LYS A 28 -17.09 0.50 33.62
CA LYS A 28 -16.62 1.76 33.06
C LYS A 28 -15.12 1.96 33.30
N GLN A 29 -14.62 1.67 34.50
CA GLN A 29 -13.20 1.78 34.81
C GLN A 29 -12.36 0.77 34.02
N GLN A 30 -12.86 -0.45 33.81
CA GLN A 30 -12.17 -1.46 33.02
C GLN A 30 -12.07 -1.03 31.55
N LEU A 31 -13.17 -0.57 30.96
CA LEU A 31 -13.19 -0.06 29.59
C LEU A 31 -12.25 1.14 29.41
N GLN A 32 -12.18 2.04 30.39
CA GLN A 32 -11.27 3.18 30.35
C GLN A 32 -9.79 2.72 30.26
N LYS A 33 -9.40 1.71 31.03
CA LYS A 33 -8.04 1.14 30.98
C LYS A 33 -7.75 0.47 29.64
N GLU A 34 -8.75 -0.22 29.07
CA GLU A 34 -8.60 -0.84 27.74
C GLU A 34 -8.44 0.20 26.64
N ILE A 35 -9.20 1.30 26.70
CA ILE A 35 -9.06 2.43 25.79
C ILE A 35 -7.64 3.01 25.88
N GLU A 36 -7.14 3.26 27.09
CA GLU A 36 -5.78 3.79 27.31
C GLU A 36 -4.71 2.83 26.77
N ALA A 37 -4.86 1.54 27.01
CA ALA A 37 -3.95 0.53 26.50
C ALA A 37 -3.96 0.45 24.96
N LEU A 38 -5.14 0.56 24.34
CA LEU A 38 -5.27 0.61 22.89
C LEU A 38 -4.66 1.89 22.30
N GLN A 39 -4.88 3.04 22.92
CA GLN A 39 -4.27 4.31 22.53
C GLN A 39 -2.73 4.24 22.57
N ALA A 40 -2.17 3.64 23.63
CA ALA A 40 -0.72 3.43 23.73
C ALA A 40 -0.20 2.53 22.59
N ARG A 41 -0.92 1.44 22.26
CA ARG A 41 -0.56 0.57 21.14
C ARG A 41 -0.66 1.27 19.79
N MET A 42 -1.70 2.08 19.58
CA MET A 42 -1.85 2.90 18.38
C MET A 42 -0.66 3.86 18.22
N SER A 43 -0.27 4.58 19.26
CA SER A 43 0.86 5.52 19.19
C SER A 43 2.17 4.84 18.77
N VAL A 44 2.43 3.61 19.25
CA VAL A 44 3.60 2.83 18.82
C VAL A 44 3.50 2.43 17.35
N LEU A 45 2.31 2.05 16.87
CA LEU A 45 2.09 1.71 15.47
C LEU A 45 2.23 2.93 14.56
N ASP A 46 1.68 4.08 14.95
CA ASP A 46 1.81 5.34 14.20
C ASP A 46 3.27 5.77 14.08
N ALA A 47 4.05 5.63 15.15
CA ALA A 47 5.50 5.90 15.10
C ALA A 47 6.22 4.97 14.12
N LYS A 48 5.85 3.68 14.07
CA LYS A 48 6.41 2.72 13.11
C LYS A 48 5.98 3.04 11.68
N ASP A 49 4.73 3.41 11.45
CA ASP A 49 4.22 3.80 10.13
C ASP A 49 4.98 5.02 9.60
N GLN A 50 5.17 6.04 10.45
CA GLN A 50 5.97 7.21 10.10
C GLN A 50 7.44 6.88 9.82
N GLN A 51 8.03 5.94 10.57
CA GLN A 51 9.39 5.47 10.31
C GLN A 51 9.49 4.78 8.94
N LEU A 52 8.57 3.85 8.64
CA LEU A 52 8.57 3.12 7.38
C LEU A 52 8.33 4.04 6.19
N ARG A 53 7.45 5.04 6.31
CA ARG A 53 7.25 6.05 5.27
C ARG A 53 8.53 6.79 4.94
N ARG A 54 9.28 7.22 5.95
CA ARG A 54 10.59 7.87 5.76
C ARG A 54 11.60 6.94 5.10
N GLU A 55 11.64 5.68 5.51
CA GLU A 55 12.53 4.67 4.91
C GLU A 55 12.18 4.42 3.44
N ILE A 56 10.90 4.34 3.10
CA ILE A 56 10.43 4.21 1.72
C ILE A 56 10.79 5.46 0.91
N GLU A 57 10.51 6.65 1.43
CA GLU A 57 10.89 7.91 0.76
C GLU A 57 12.40 7.94 0.51
N GLU A 58 13.24 7.62 1.50
CA GLU A 58 14.69 7.55 1.35
C GLU A 58 15.11 6.53 0.27
N GLN A 59 14.49 5.34 0.23
CA GLN A 59 14.72 4.37 -0.83
C GLN A 59 14.27 4.89 -2.21
N GLU A 60 13.13 5.58 -2.30
CA GLU A 60 12.68 6.23 -3.54
C GLU A 60 13.64 7.34 -4.01
N TRP A 61 14.22 8.10 -3.07
CA TRP A 61 15.29 9.08 -3.34
C TRP A 61 16.65 8.45 -3.70
N VAL A 62 16.86 7.17 -3.40
CA VAL A 62 18.04 6.37 -3.84
C VAL A 62 17.78 5.64 -5.17
N LEU A 63 16.52 5.49 -5.58
CA LEU A 63 16.09 5.02 -6.89
C LEU A 63 16.06 6.05 -8.06
N PRO A 64 16.69 7.25 -8.04
CA PRO A 64 16.79 8.06 -9.24
C PRO A 64 17.52 7.27 -10.33
N TRP A 65 16.82 7.02 -11.42
CA TRP A 65 17.34 6.55 -12.72
C TRP A 65 17.53 5.05 -12.95
N GLN A 66 17.06 4.14 -12.07
CA GLN A 66 17.01 2.71 -12.47
C GLN A 66 15.93 2.42 -13.55
N GLY A 67 15.02 3.37 -13.82
CA GLY A 67 14.14 3.32 -14.99
C GLY A 67 14.82 3.72 -16.31
N CYS A 68 16.04 4.24 -16.25
CA CYS A 68 16.91 4.46 -17.41
C CYS A 68 18.10 3.49 -17.36
N ASP A 69 17.90 2.30 -16.81
CA ASP A 69 18.94 1.28 -16.70
C ASP A 69 19.04 0.38 -17.93
N LEU A 70 18.98 0.98 -19.12
CA LEU A 70 19.40 0.26 -20.33
C LEU A 70 20.93 -0.01 -20.31
N VAL A 71 21.68 0.55 -19.34
CA VAL A 71 23.15 0.54 -19.34
C VAL A 71 23.77 0.01 -18.03
N GLY A 72 23.12 0.10 -16.87
CA GLY A 72 23.71 -0.38 -15.60
C GLY A 72 23.51 -1.87 -15.31
N GLY A 73 22.70 -2.57 -16.10
CA GLY A 73 22.58 -4.04 -16.07
C GLY A 73 23.45 -4.78 -17.08
N LEU A 74 24.11 -4.08 -18.01
CA LEU A 74 24.90 -4.69 -19.08
C LEU A 74 26.40 -4.52 -18.84
N SER A 75 27.15 -5.60 -18.98
CA SER A 75 28.62 -5.54 -19.04
C SER A 75 29.07 -4.77 -20.29
N LEU A 76 30.30 -4.23 -20.26
CA LEU A 76 30.88 -3.52 -21.40
C LEU A 76 30.87 -4.37 -22.69
N GLY A 77 31.04 -5.69 -22.57
CA GLY A 77 30.98 -6.61 -23.70
C GLY A 77 29.58 -6.73 -24.31
N GLU A 78 28.55 -6.85 -23.48
CA GLU A 78 27.15 -6.92 -23.94
C GLU A 78 26.72 -5.60 -24.59
N LEU A 79 27.15 -4.46 -24.06
CA LEU A 79 26.87 -3.16 -24.66
C LEU A 79 27.54 -3.00 -26.04
N GLN A 80 28.78 -3.48 -26.17
CA GLN A 80 29.48 -3.48 -27.46
C GLN A 80 28.80 -4.39 -28.48
N GLU A 81 28.29 -5.54 -28.04
CA GLU A 81 27.54 -6.45 -28.89
C GLU A 81 26.25 -5.81 -29.39
N VAL A 82 25.45 -5.20 -28.50
CA VAL A 82 24.23 -4.46 -28.88
C VAL A 82 24.54 -3.33 -29.85
N SER A 83 25.59 -2.54 -29.60
CA SER A 83 26.01 -1.46 -30.48
C SER A 83 26.39 -1.97 -31.87
N LYS A 84 27.07 -3.13 -31.94
CA LYS A 84 27.46 -3.74 -33.20
C LYS A 84 26.25 -4.30 -33.95
N THR A 85 25.35 -5.01 -33.28
CA THR A 85 24.14 -5.55 -33.90
C THR A 85 23.25 -4.43 -34.44
N LEU A 86 23.17 -3.30 -33.72
CA LEU A 86 22.43 -2.13 -34.19
C LEU A 86 23.04 -1.53 -35.46
N GLN A 87 24.37 -1.37 -35.51
CA GLN A 87 25.07 -0.88 -36.70
C GLN A 87 24.90 -1.82 -37.89
N ASP A 88 24.99 -3.14 -37.67
CA ASP A 88 24.79 -4.15 -38.71
C ASP A 88 23.35 -4.13 -39.24
N THR A 89 22.36 -3.93 -38.35
CA THR A 89 20.94 -3.83 -38.73
C THR A 89 20.66 -2.56 -39.54
N LEU A 90 21.24 -1.43 -39.14
CA LEU A 90 21.15 -0.17 -39.89
C LEU A 90 21.78 -0.31 -41.28
N ALA A 91 22.99 -0.88 -41.35
CA ALA A 91 23.66 -1.13 -42.61
C ALA A 91 22.85 -2.06 -43.54
N LEU A 92 22.15 -3.05 -42.98
CA LEU A 92 21.24 -3.91 -43.75
C LEU A 92 20.01 -3.13 -44.24
N ALA A 93 19.41 -2.29 -43.40
CA ALA A 93 18.24 -1.48 -43.74
C ALA A 93 18.57 -0.45 -44.84
N GLU A 94 19.75 0.16 -44.80
CA GLU A 94 20.23 1.10 -45.81
C GLU A 94 20.50 0.44 -47.18
N GLN A 95 20.77 -0.87 -47.19
CA GLN A 95 20.94 -1.66 -48.42
C GLN A 95 19.60 -2.03 -49.06
N ILE A 96 18.46 -1.87 -48.37
CA ILE A 96 17.14 -2.13 -48.96
C ILE A 96 16.84 -1.00 -49.94
N PRO A 97 16.76 -1.26 -51.25
CA PRO A 97 16.41 -0.23 -52.21
C PRO A 97 14.96 0.16 -51.94
N ILE A 98 14.73 1.32 -51.33
CA ILE A 98 13.38 1.85 -51.17
C ILE A 98 12.93 2.31 -52.56
N ARG A 99 12.30 1.40 -53.31
CA ARG A 99 11.49 1.77 -54.49
C ARG A 99 10.24 2.49 -54.00
N ALA A 100 10.37 3.79 -53.75
CA ALA A 100 9.23 4.69 -53.61
C ALA A 100 8.67 5.05 -54.99
N GLU A 101 8.33 4.06 -55.81
CA GLU A 101 7.48 4.32 -56.98
C GLU A 101 6.02 4.28 -56.51
N PRO A 102 5.21 5.32 -56.82
CA PRO A 102 3.77 5.22 -56.60
C PRO A 102 3.25 3.98 -57.35
N PRO A 103 2.35 3.19 -56.72
CA PRO A 103 1.62 2.14 -57.40
C PRO A 103 1.06 2.68 -58.72
N GLU A 104 1.09 1.88 -59.80
CA GLU A 104 0.69 2.32 -61.14
C GLU A 104 -0.70 2.97 -61.19
N THR A 105 -1.57 2.61 -60.24
CA THR A 105 -2.89 3.20 -60.00
C THR A 105 -2.87 4.70 -59.71
N ILE A 106 -1.79 5.23 -59.14
CA ILE A 106 -1.67 6.66 -58.77
C ILE A 106 -0.88 7.44 -59.83
N ARG A 107 -0.03 6.77 -60.62
CA ARG A 107 0.87 7.40 -61.62
C ARG A 107 0.14 8.09 -62.77
N ARG A 108 -1.16 7.79 -62.99
CA ARG A 108 -1.99 8.38 -64.05
C ARG A 108 -2.68 9.69 -63.66
N TYR A 109 -2.55 10.12 -62.40
CA TYR A 109 -3.23 11.29 -61.86
C TYR A 109 -2.27 12.43 -61.45
N TRP A 110 -1.02 12.37 -61.89
CA TRP A 110 -0.02 13.43 -61.72
C TRP A 110 0.36 14.02 -63.08
#